data_AF-A0A516WEG6-F1
#
_entry.id   AF-A0A516WEG6-F1
#
_cell.length_a   1.000
_cell.length_b   1.000
_cell.length_c   1.000
_cell.angle_alpha   90.00
_cell.angle_beta   90.00
_cell.angle_gamma   90.00
#
_symmetry.space_group_name_H-M   'P 1'
#
loop_
_entity.id
_entity.type
_entity.pdbx_description
1 polymer ?
#
loop_
_entity_poly.entity_id
_entity_poly.type
_entity_poly.pdbx_seq_one_letter_code
_entity_poly.pdbx_strand_id
1 'polypeptide(L)'
;MVEQAGQLERPWQIRKAWRWHERLCGLLGRKPLRRDEMLWLQPCQAVHTWGMRYRLDLVFLDRDGRILRIDIRVLPGRIRGCRGAYGVLELRGGVLADGPFKDVRIDRIKTAVQHSAQEYHQRRLQHAEDLDRNARSQQQRQQQIHAQEQGGPAQAIQEQRQLVAPAGNPRKEERLQQGNPVPEHQCRGLPEQCR
;
A
#
# COMPACT_ATOMS: atom_id res chain seq x y z
N MET A 1 13.41 38.30 19.47
CA MET A 1 12.83 37.19 20.27
C MET A 1 11.38 36.84 19.91
N VAL A 2 10.63 37.71 19.22
CA VAL A 2 9.20 37.49 18.89
C VAL A 2 8.97 36.36 17.86
N GLU A 3 9.96 36.07 17.00
CA GLU A 3 9.82 35.12 15.89
C GLU A 3 9.77 33.64 16.32
N GLN A 4 10.31 33.28 17.50
CA GLN A 4 10.32 31.89 17.97
C GLN A 4 8.99 31.45 18.60
N ALA A 5 8.23 32.38 19.19
CA ALA A 5 6.95 32.07 19.84
C ALA A 5 5.87 31.71 18.81
N GLY A 6 5.77 32.45 17.70
CA GLY A 6 4.81 32.17 16.62
C GLY A 6 5.07 30.86 15.85
N GLN A 7 6.26 30.28 15.99
CA GLN A 7 6.61 28.99 15.39
C GLN A 7 6.12 27.77 16.20
N LEU A 8 5.88 27.94 17.51
CA LEU A 8 5.32 26.90 18.37
C LEU A 8 3.80 26.76 18.23
N GLU A 9 3.10 27.78 17.74
CA GLU A 9 1.64 27.76 17.55
C GLU A 9 1.22 27.03 16.27
N ARG A 10 2.07 27.02 15.25
CA ARG A 10 1.72 26.47 13.93
C ARG A 10 1.59 24.95 13.97
N PRO A 11 0.54 24.37 13.35
CA PRO A 11 0.39 22.92 13.26
C PRO A 11 1.49 22.33 12.37
N TRP A 12 1.86 21.09 12.65
CA TRP A 12 2.83 20.37 11.83
C TRP A 12 2.23 20.02 10.47
N GLN A 13 2.92 20.39 9.40
CA GLN A 13 2.56 20.02 8.05
C GLN A 13 3.24 18.71 7.68
N ILE A 14 2.44 17.64 7.61
CA ILE A 14 2.92 16.29 7.30
C ILE A 14 2.72 16.00 5.82
N ARG A 15 3.83 15.88 5.09
CA ARG A 15 3.83 15.38 3.72
C ARG A 15 3.97 13.86 3.77
N LYS A 16 3.04 13.13 3.16
CA LYS A 16 3.04 11.66 3.17
C LYS A 16 3.62 11.13 1.86
N ALA A 17 4.55 10.19 1.94
CA ALA A 17 5.21 9.56 0.79
C ALA A 17 5.05 8.04 0.90
N TRP A 18 4.05 7.52 0.18
CA TRP A 18 3.66 6.11 0.25
C TRP A 18 4.10 5.32 -0.97
N ARG A 19 4.21 5.98 -2.13
CA ARG A 19 4.59 5.32 -3.37
C ARG A 19 6.08 5.05 -3.39
N TRP A 20 6.47 3.98 -4.07
CA TRP A 20 7.88 3.56 -4.12
C TRP A 20 8.80 4.65 -4.68
N HIS A 21 8.38 5.39 -5.71
CA HIS A 21 9.15 6.49 -6.30
C HIS A 21 9.22 7.72 -5.38
N GLU A 22 8.14 8.04 -4.67
CA GLU A 22 8.15 9.11 -3.65
C GLU A 22 9.14 8.80 -2.52
N ARG A 23 9.25 7.51 -2.17
CA ARG A 23 10.17 7.01 -1.15
C ARG A 23 11.63 7.01 -1.61
N LEU A 24 11.89 6.64 -2.88
CA LEU A 24 13.25 6.68 -3.45
C LEU A 24 13.75 8.12 -3.63
N CYS A 25 12.89 9.01 -4.09
CA CYS A 25 13.25 10.40 -4.29
C CYS A 25 13.30 11.18 -2.97
N GLY A 26 12.45 10.86 -1.99
CA GLY A 26 12.41 11.50 -0.67
C GLY A 26 12.64 13.02 -0.73
N LEU A 27 13.68 13.48 -0.03
CA LEU A 27 14.18 14.86 -0.05
C LEU A 27 15.37 15.10 -0.99
N LEU A 28 15.73 14.15 -1.84
CA LEU A 28 16.85 14.27 -2.80
C LEU A 28 16.63 15.47 -3.73
N GLY A 29 17.66 16.32 -3.82
CA GLY A 29 17.61 17.54 -4.64
C GLY A 29 16.62 18.61 -4.17
N ARG A 30 15.89 18.40 -3.06
CA ARG A 30 14.89 19.35 -2.55
C ARG A 30 15.50 20.33 -1.56
N LYS A 31 14.90 21.52 -1.45
CA LYS A 31 15.20 22.48 -0.38
C LYS A 31 14.91 21.85 0.98
N PRO A 32 15.67 22.19 2.03
CA PRO A 32 15.40 21.69 3.37
C PRO A 32 14.02 22.09 3.85
N LEU A 33 13.33 21.13 4.47
CA LEU A 33 11.99 21.30 5.06
C LEU A 33 11.97 22.48 6.02
N ARG A 34 10.83 23.18 6.14
CA ARG A 34 10.69 24.21 7.17
C ARG A 34 10.67 23.58 8.57
N ARG A 35 10.79 24.41 9.62
CA ARG A 35 10.77 23.91 11.02
C ARG A 35 9.42 23.34 11.43
N ASP A 36 8.35 23.70 10.71
CA ASP A 36 6.96 23.25 10.89
C ASP A 36 6.55 22.15 9.89
N GLU A 37 7.49 21.62 9.11
CA GLU A 37 7.23 20.59 8.09
C GLU A 37 7.94 19.28 8.43
N MET A 38 7.30 18.16 8.09
CA MET A 38 7.89 16.83 8.14
C MET A 38 7.49 16.00 6.91
N LEU A 39 8.38 15.10 6.49
CA LEU A 39 8.08 14.09 5.47
C LEU A 39 7.91 12.73 6.15
N TRP A 40 6.79 12.06 5.93
CA TRP A 40 6.53 10.73 6.44
C TRP A 40 6.65 9.69 5.32
N LEU A 41 7.70 8.86 5.43
CA LEU A 41 7.95 7.71 4.57
C LEU A 41 7.30 6.46 5.16
N GLN A 42 6.36 5.84 4.45
CA GLN A 42 5.70 4.61 4.89
C GLN A 42 5.27 3.73 3.69
N PRO A 43 5.57 2.42 3.67
CA PRO A 43 6.34 1.68 4.67
C PRO A 43 7.84 1.99 4.57
N CYS A 44 8.54 2.20 5.68
CA CYS A 44 9.98 2.44 5.68
C CYS A 44 10.64 1.97 6.98
N GLN A 45 11.70 1.17 6.86
CA GLN A 45 12.46 0.66 8.02
C GLN A 45 13.88 1.22 8.08
N ALA A 46 14.39 1.73 6.96
CA ALA A 46 15.70 2.29 6.83
C ALA A 46 15.69 3.43 5.81
N VAL A 47 16.41 4.50 6.15
CA VAL A 47 16.63 5.67 5.32
C VAL A 47 18.11 5.79 5.06
N HIS A 48 18.45 6.15 3.84
CA HIS A 48 19.78 6.63 3.51
C HIS A 48 19.78 8.13 3.28
N THR A 49 20.88 8.78 3.64
CA THR A 49 21.09 10.22 3.42
C THR A 49 22.12 10.49 2.31
N TRP A 50 22.40 9.52 1.44
CA TRP A 50 23.17 9.77 0.21
C TRP A 50 22.43 10.77 -0.68
N GLY A 51 23.16 11.69 -1.31
CA GLY A 51 22.58 12.76 -2.13
C GLY A 51 21.94 13.91 -1.34
N MET A 52 21.90 13.83 0.00
CA MET A 52 21.42 14.93 0.84
C MET A 52 22.47 16.03 0.98
N ARG A 53 22.02 17.29 0.98
CA ARG A 53 22.90 18.46 1.15
C ARG A 53 22.89 19.02 2.57
N TYR A 54 22.06 18.48 3.45
CA TYR A 54 21.84 18.98 4.81
C TYR A 54 21.54 17.83 5.78
N ARG A 55 21.62 18.12 7.08
CA ARG A 55 21.36 17.15 8.15
C ARG A 55 19.87 16.93 8.36
N LEU A 56 19.49 15.73 8.79
CA LEU A 56 18.11 15.36 9.11
C LEU A 56 17.96 14.96 10.57
N ASP A 57 16.80 15.24 11.15
CA ASP A 57 16.34 14.52 12.33
C ASP A 57 15.39 13.42 11.85
N LEU A 58 15.61 12.18 12.29
CA LEU A 58 14.85 11.00 11.88
C LEU A 58 14.07 10.44 13.07
N VAL A 59 12.77 10.20 12.87
CA VAL A 59 11.90 9.54 13.88
C VAL A 59 11.38 8.24 13.30
N PHE A 60 11.81 7.11 13.85
CA PHE A 60 11.34 5.79 13.46
C PHE A 60 10.06 5.44 14.21
N LEU A 61 9.05 4.99 13.48
CA LEU A 61 7.71 4.71 13.97
C LEU A 61 7.34 3.25 13.73
N ASP A 62 6.59 2.63 14.64
CA ASP A 62 5.94 1.34 14.40
C ASP A 62 4.65 1.47 13.55
N ARG A 63 3.90 0.37 13.40
CA ARG A 63 2.64 0.34 12.64
C ARG A 63 1.51 1.15 13.28
N ASP A 64 1.58 1.37 14.59
CA ASP A 64 0.59 2.10 15.38
C ASP A 64 0.98 3.58 15.55
N GLY A 65 2.06 4.02 14.91
CA GLY A 65 2.57 5.38 15.00
C GLY A 65 3.32 5.68 16.30
N ARG A 66 3.75 4.66 17.05
CA ARG A 66 4.57 4.85 18.26
C ARG A 66 6.02 5.06 17.87
N ILE A 67 6.68 6.01 18.54
CA ILE A 67 8.10 6.29 18.32
C ILE A 67 8.94 5.16 18.88
N LEU A 68 9.71 4.49 18.01
CA LEU A 68 10.68 3.46 18.36
C LEU A 68 12.06 4.04 18.62
N ARG A 69 12.49 5.02 17.81
CA ARG A 69 13.81 5.64 17.92
C ARG A 69 13.82 7.04 17.32
N ILE A 70 14.64 7.93 17.89
CA ILE A 70 14.92 9.26 17.34
C ILE A 70 16.42 9.37 17.10
N ASP A 71 16.81 9.61 15.85
CA ASP A 71 18.20 9.89 15.47
C ASP A 71 18.30 11.39 15.10
N ILE A 72 18.95 12.19 15.94
CA ILE A 72 19.10 13.63 15.73
C ILE A 72 20.32 13.98 14.87
N ARG A 73 20.20 15.04 14.06
CA ARG A 73 21.27 15.66 13.27
C ARG A 73 22.10 14.67 12.43
N VAL A 74 21.43 13.68 11.84
CA VAL A 74 22.03 12.68 10.96
C VAL A 74 22.68 13.38 9.76
N LEU A 75 23.97 13.11 9.56
CA LEU A 75 24.76 13.67 8.47
C LEU A 75 24.39 13.06 7.11
N PRO A 76 24.65 13.78 6.00
CA PRO A 76 24.67 13.18 4.67
C PRO A 76 25.59 11.96 4.55
N GLY A 77 25.25 11.06 3.62
CA GLY A 77 26.05 9.86 3.36
C GLY A 77 26.06 8.84 4.51
N ARG A 78 24.91 8.65 5.17
CA ARG A 78 24.71 7.67 6.25
C ARG A 78 23.50 6.81 5.95
N ILE A 79 23.49 5.60 6.49
CA ILE A 79 22.28 4.77 6.58
C ILE A 79 21.85 4.73 8.03
N ARG A 80 20.54 4.91 8.27
CA ARG A 80 19.91 4.67 9.56
C ARG A 80 18.73 3.74 9.36
N GLY A 81 18.70 2.65 10.11
CA GLY A 81 17.57 1.72 10.14
C GLY A 81 17.19 1.35 11.56
N CYS A 82 15.91 1.04 11.76
CA CYS A 82 15.37 0.59 13.04
C CYS A 82 14.55 -0.68 12.80
N ARG A 83 14.95 -1.78 13.43
CA ARG A 83 14.18 -3.03 13.38
C ARG A 83 12.82 -2.80 14.01
N GLY A 84 11.77 -3.30 13.37
CA GLY A 84 10.38 -3.10 13.81
C GLY A 84 9.75 -1.78 13.35
N ALA A 85 10.53 -0.85 12.78
CA ALA A 85 9.95 0.34 12.18
C ALA A 85 9.06 -0.04 10.98
N TYR A 86 7.96 0.68 10.84
CA TYR A 86 7.06 0.64 9.71
C TYR A 86 7.02 1.98 8.98
N GLY A 87 7.44 3.07 9.63
CA GLY A 87 7.61 4.36 8.97
C GLY A 87 8.79 5.15 9.55
N VAL A 88 9.22 6.16 8.79
CA VAL A 88 10.23 7.13 9.22
C VAL A 88 9.73 8.54 8.92
N LEU A 89 9.78 9.42 9.92
CA LEU A 89 9.65 10.86 9.71
C LEU A 89 11.02 11.48 9.48
N GLU A 90 11.12 12.28 8.43
CA GLU A 90 12.28 13.12 8.16
C GLU A 90 11.93 14.57 8.46
N LEU A 91 12.75 15.22 9.29
CA LEU A 91 12.67 16.63 9.62
C LEU A 91 14.00 17.31 9.31
N ARG A 92 13.98 18.64 9.21
CA ARG A 92 15.23 19.42 9.17
C ARG A 92 16.06 19.11 10.42
N GLY A 93 17.35 18.86 10.23
CA GLY A 93 18.28 18.59 11.33
C GLY A 93 18.32 19.73 12.35
N GLY A 94 18.23 19.39 13.63
CA GLY A 94 18.22 20.35 14.74
C GLY A 94 16.82 20.81 15.16
N VAL A 95 15.75 20.44 14.45
CA VAL A 95 14.38 20.75 14.89
C VAL A 95 14.06 20.13 16.26
N LEU A 96 14.54 18.92 16.52
CA LEU A 96 14.30 18.23 17.79
C LEU A 96 15.30 18.62 18.88
N ALA A 97 16.48 19.11 18.51
CA ALA A 97 17.58 19.37 19.44
C ALA A 97 17.79 20.85 19.77
N ASP A 98 17.40 21.78 18.90
CA ASP A 98 17.77 23.20 19.02
C ASP A 98 16.72 24.01 19.77
N GLY A 99 17.18 24.83 20.71
CA GLY A 99 16.36 25.82 21.40
C GLY A 99 15.57 25.27 22.60
N PRO A 100 15.00 26.16 23.44
CA PRO A 100 14.16 25.75 24.57
C PRO A 100 12.93 24.97 24.05
N PHE A 101 12.33 24.12 24.88
CA PHE A 101 11.12 23.33 24.57
C PHE A 101 11.28 22.10 23.66
N LYS A 102 12.40 21.38 23.77
CA LYS A 102 12.61 20.09 23.06
C LYS A 102 11.49 19.08 23.34
N ASP A 103 11.08 18.97 24.60
CA ASP A 103 10.14 17.94 25.03
C ASP A 103 8.72 18.24 24.51
N VAL A 104 8.35 19.52 24.50
CA VAL A 104 7.10 20.01 23.90
C VAL A 104 7.06 19.72 22.40
N ARG A 105 8.18 19.91 21.67
CA ARG A 105 8.22 19.60 20.23
C ARG A 105 8.03 18.11 19.96
N ILE A 106 8.70 17.25 20.73
CA ILE A 106 8.56 15.79 20.61
C ILE A 106 7.10 15.37 20.89
N ASP A 107 6.48 15.93 21.93
CA ASP A 107 5.10 15.63 22.29
C ASP A 107 4.10 16.03 21.19
N ARG A 108 4.28 17.23 20.60
CA ARG A 108 3.47 17.67 19.46
C ARG A 108 3.64 16.78 18.24
N ILE A 109 4.85 16.30 17.96
CA ILE A 109 5.09 15.35 16.87
C ILE A 109 4.40 14.02 17.16
N LYS A 110 4.50 13.50 18.39
CA LYS A 110 3.78 12.27 18.80
C LYS A 110 2.28 12.41 18.54
N THR A 111 1.69 13.51 18.99
CA THR A 111 0.26 13.78 18.82
C THR A 111 -0.12 13.85 17.33
N ALA A 112 0.65 14.58 16.53
CA ALA A 112 0.40 14.73 15.09
C ALA A 112 0.51 13.40 14.32
N VAL A 113 1.50 12.58 14.69
CA VAL A 113 1.70 11.23 14.13
C VAL A 113 0.55 10.31 14.53
N GLN A 114 0.18 10.29 15.80
CA GLN A 114 -0.89 9.41 16.29
C GLN A 114 -2.22 9.69 15.59
N HIS A 115 -2.61 10.97 15.47
CA HIS A 115 -3.82 11.36 14.76
C HIS A 115 -3.81 10.85 13.31
N SER A 116 -2.69 11.07 12.61
CA SER A 116 -2.53 10.63 11.22
C SER A 116 -2.40 9.11 11.05
N ALA A 117 -1.85 8.40 12.04
CA ALA A 117 -1.73 6.94 12.06
C ALA A 117 -3.10 6.28 12.27
N GLN A 118 -3.90 6.82 13.19
CA GLN A 118 -5.27 6.37 13.45
C GLN A 118 -6.15 6.51 12.20
N GLU A 119 -6.08 7.65 11.51
CA GLU A 119 -6.77 7.84 10.22
C GLU A 119 -6.38 6.78 9.18
N TYR A 120 -5.08 6.47 9.08
CA TYR A 120 -4.61 5.46 8.12
C TYR A 120 -5.11 4.06 8.49
N HIS A 121 -5.05 3.69 9.77
CA HIS A 121 -5.53 2.41 10.25
C HIS A 121 -7.04 2.25 10.00
N GLN A 122 -7.83 3.28 10.31
CA GLN A 122 -9.27 3.31 10.06
C GLN A 122 -9.58 3.12 8.57
N ARG A 123 -8.91 3.86 7.67
CA ARG A 123 -9.12 3.70 6.23
C ARG A 123 -8.79 2.29 5.74
N ARG A 124 -7.73 1.68 6.27
CA ARG A 124 -7.34 0.31 5.89
C ARG A 124 -8.35 -0.73 6.39
N LEU A 125 -8.88 -0.57 7.60
CA LEU A 125 -9.95 -1.42 8.13
C LEU A 125 -11.22 -1.29 7.28
N GLN A 126 -11.67 -0.05 7.04
CA GLN A 126 -12.85 0.23 6.19
C GLN A 126 -12.70 -0.41 4.80
N HIS A 127 -11.55 -0.24 4.15
CA HIS A 127 -11.31 -0.86 2.84
C HIS A 127 -11.33 -2.39 2.89
N ALA A 128 -10.83 -3.01 3.97
CA ALA A 128 -10.90 -4.47 4.12
C ALA A 128 -12.34 -4.97 4.31
N GLU A 129 -13.15 -4.24 5.09
CA GLU A 129 -14.59 -4.52 5.26
C GLU A 129 -15.36 -4.36 3.95
N ASP A 130 -15.05 -3.31 3.18
CA ASP A 130 -15.66 -3.08 1.87
C ASP A 130 -15.34 -4.21 0.87
N LEU A 131 -14.10 -4.71 0.88
CA LEU A 131 -13.71 -5.86 0.05
C LEU A 131 -14.48 -7.13 0.43
N ASP A 132 -14.62 -7.43 1.72
CA ASP A 132 -15.39 -8.59 2.20
C ASP A 132 -16.88 -8.45 1.84
N ARG A 133 -17.46 -7.27 2.04
CA ARG A 133 -18.83 -6.97 1.61
C ARG A 133 -19.01 -7.21 0.12
N ASN A 134 -18.10 -6.69 -0.70
CA ASN A 134 -18.14 -6.84 -2.15
C ASN A 134 -18.03 -8.31 -2.58
N ALA A 135 -17.16 -9.08 -1.94
CA ALA A 135 -17.01 -10.51 -2.21
C ALA A 135 -18.30 -11.29 -1.89
N ARG A 136 -18.92 -11.03 -0.73
CA ARG A 136 -20.21 -11.64 -0.34
C ARG A 136 -21.32 -11.28 -1.31
N SER A 137 -21.42 -10.01 -1.72
CA SER A 137 -22.41 -9.56 -2.71
C SER A 137 -22.19 -10.21 -4.09
N GLN A 138 -20.94 -10.38 -4.53
CA GLN A 138 -20.64 -11.09 -5.78
C GLN A 138 -21.04 -12.57 -5.71
N GLN A 139 -20.75 -13.24 -4.60
CA GLN A 139 -21.13 -14.64 -4.39
C GLN A 139 -22.65 -14.82 -4.42
N GLN A 140 -23.41 -13.92 -3.77
CA GLN A 140 -24.88 -13.94 -3.81
C GLN A 140 -25.44 -13.76 -5.22
N ARG A 141 -24.87 -12.83 -6.01
CA ARG A 141 -25.27 -12.64 -7.42
C ARG A 141 -25.00 -13.89 -8.25
N GLN A 142 -23.85 -14.53 -8.08
CA GLN A 142 -23.53 -15.78 -8.79
C GLN A 142 -24.49 -16.92 -8.40
N GLN A 143 -24.87 -17.03 -7.13
CA GLN A 143 -25.87 -18.00 -6.66
C GLN A 143 -27.26 -17.74 -7.27
N GLN A 144 -27.70 -16.48 -7.36
CA GLN A 144 -28.97 -16.12 -7.99
C GLN A 144 -28.99 -16.44 -9.49
N ILE A 145 -27.90 -16.12 -10.21
CA ILE A 145 -27.77 -16.46 -11.64
C ILE A 145 -27.85 -17.98 -11.82
N HIS A 146 -27.09 -18.75 -11.03
CA HIS A 146 -27.10 -20.20 -11.14
C HIS A 146 -28.48 -20.81 -10.81
N ALA A 147 -29.18 -20.28 -9.81
CA ALA A 147 -30.54 -20.72 -9.47
C ALA A 147 -31.56 -20.41 -10.59
N GLN A 148 -31.41 -19.29 -11.30
CA GLN A 148 -32.26 -18.94 -12.45
C GLN A 148 -31.97 -19.80 -13.68
N GLU A 149 -30.70 -20.15 -13.92
CA GLU A 149 -30.31 -21.04 -15.03
C GLU A 149 -30.79 -22.48 -14.82
N GLN A 150 -30.80 -22.95 -13.56
CA GLN A 150 -31.37 -24.27 -13.24
C GLN A 150 -32.90 -24.30 -13.35
N GLY A 151 -33.61 -23.17 -13.34
CA GLY A 151 -35.06 -23.11 -13.59
C GLY A 151 -35.47 -22.90 -15.06
N GLY A 152 -34.51 -22.86 -15.99
CA GLY A 152 -34.74 -22.56 -17.41
C GLY A 152 -35.28 -23.75 -18.24
N PRO A 153 -35.77 -23.50 -19.47
CA PRO A 153 -36.57 -24.45 -20.29
C PRO A 153 -35.90 -25.78 -20.63
N ALA A 154 -34.61 -25.95 -20.32
CA ALA A 154 -33.88 -27.20 -20.47
C ALA A 154 -34.37 -28.32 -19.53
N GLN A 155 -34.85 -27.98 -18.31
CA GLN A 155 -35.40 -29.00 -17.40
C GLN A 155 -36.74 -29.57 -17.90
N ALA A 156 -37.58 -28.76 -18.56
CA ALA A 156 -38.84 -29.21 -19.14
C ALA A 156 -38.66 -30.19 -20.32
N ILE A 157 -37.57 -30.07 -21.09
CA ILE A 157 -37.26 -30.97 -22.21
C ILE A 157 -36.73 -32.33 -21.73
N GLN A 158 -36.01 -32.36 -20.59
CA GLN A 158 -35.46 -33.59 -20.02
C GLN A 158 -36.57 -34.50 -19.45
N GLU A 159 -37.60 -33.94 -18.80
CA GLU A 159 -38.78 -34.71 -18.35
C GLU A 159 -39.57 -35.31 -19.53
N GLN A 160 -39.73 -34.57 -20.63
CA GLN A 160 -40.41 -35.10 -21.82
C GLN A 160 -39.63 -36.23 -22.51
N ARG A 161 -38.30 -36.27 -22.39
CA ARG A 161 -37.46 -37.34 -22.95
C ARG A 161 -37.44 -38.63 -22.14
N GLN A 162 -37.71 -38.60 -20.83
CA GLN A 162 -37.74 -39.81 -19.99
C GLN A 162 -38.96 -40.71 -20.23
N LEU A 163 -39.97 -40.25 -20.98
CA LEU A 163 -41.15 -41.04 -21.35
C LEU A 163 -40.95 -41.97 -22.57
N VAL A 164 -39.79 -41.96 -23.23
CA VAL A 164 -39.53 -42.79 -24.42
C VAL A 164 -38.42 -43.80 -24.15
N ALA A 165 -38.79 -45.08 -24.01
CA ALA A 165 -37.86 -46.20 -23.84
C ALA A 165 -37.08 -46.50 -25.15
N PRO A 166 -35.78 -46.88 -25.08
CA PRO A 166 -35.01 -47.15 -26.29
C PRO A 166 -35.11 -48.63 -26.73
N ALA A 167 -35.35 -48.84 -28.03
CA ALA A 167 -35.14 -50.11 -28.72
C ALA A 167 -33.70 -50.19 -29.28
N GLY A 168 -33.12 -51.41 -29.30
CA GLY A 168 -31.73 -51.73 -29.69
C GLY A 168 -31.31 -51.30 -31.12
N ASN A 169 -30.05 -51.38 -31.56
CA ASN A 169 -28.99 -52.40 -31.40
C ASN A 169 -27.64 -51.76 -31.89
N PRO A 170 -26.45 -52.36 -31.65
CA PRO A 170 -25.16 -51.76 -31.99
C PRO A 170 -24.54 -52.32 -33.29
N ARG A 171 -23.84 -51.48 -34.07
CA ARG A 171 -22.80 -51.94 -35.01
C ARG A 171 -21.75 -50.85 -35.30
N LYS A 172 -20.50 -51.23 -34.96
CA LYS A 172 -19.17 -50.84 -35.47
C LYS A 172 -19.05 -49.64 -36.43
N GLU A 173 -18.03 -48.80 -36.21
CA GLU A 173 -16.74 -48.87 -36.92
C GLU A 173 -15.74 -47.80 -36.43
N GLU A 174 -14.48 -48.19 -36.43
CA GLU A 174 -13.31 -47.47 -35.92
C GLU A 174 -12.38 -47.23 -37.12
N ARG A 175 -11.99 -45.98 -37.41
CA ARG A 175 -10.69 -45.62 -38.02
C ARG A 175 -10.45 -44.11 -38.17
N LEU A 176 -9.30 -43.71 -37.59
CA LEU A 176 -8.26 -42.80 -38.11
C LEU A 176 -8.66 -41.47 -38.77
N GLN A 177 -8.12 -40.37 -38.22
CA GLN A 177 -7.04 -39.61 -38.90
C GLN A 177 -6.34 -38.61 -37.99
N GLN A 178 -5.03 -38.49 -38.21
CA GLN A 178 -4.02 -37.70 -37.48
C GLN A 178 -3.97 -36.24 -37.96
N GLY A 179 -3.42 -35.35 -37.13
CA GLY A 179 -2.92 -34.03 -37.57
C GLY A 179 -2.18 -33.28 -36.45
N ASN A 180 -0.86 -33.14 -36.58
CA ASN A 180 0.01 -32.15 -35.90
C ASN A 180 0.18 -30.93 -36.88
N PRO A 181 0.72 -29.73 -36.54
CA PRO A 181 1.58 -29.36 -35.40
C PRO A 181 1.31 -27.97 -34.74
N VAL A 182 2.13 -27.63 -33.74
CA VAL A 182 2.23 -26.34 -32.99
C VAL A 182 3.00 -25.27 -33.78
N PRO A 183 2.75 -23.97 -33.54
CA PRO A 183 3.88 -23.08 -33.32
C PRO A 183 3.74 -22.15 -32.10
N GLU A 184 4.87 -22.02 -31.41
CA GLU A 184 5.13 -21.26 -30.20
C GLU A 184 5.50 -19.82 -30.56
N HIS A 185 4.87 -18.80 -29.96
CA HIS A 185 5.36 -17.43 -30.06
C HIS A 185 4.78 -16.52 -28.96
N GLN A 186 5.67 -16.03 -28.08
CA GLN A 186 5.92 -14.60 -27.76
C GLN A 186 6.30 -14.38 -26.29
N CYS A 187 7.61 -14.24 -26.05
CA CYS A 187 8.12 -13.43 -24.94
C CYS A 187 8.24 -11.98 -25.41
N ARG A 188 7.64 -11.03 -24.68
CA ARG A 188 7.88 -9.59 -24.90
C ARG A 188 7.86 -8.82 -23.58
N GLY A 189 8.96 -8.10 -23.32
CA GLY A 189 8.93 -6.74 -22.77
C GLY A 189 9.18 -6.57 -21.27
N LEU A 190 10.44 -6.28 -20.91
CA LEU A 190 10.78 -5.46 -19.74
C LEU A 190 10.43 -3.99 -20.02
N PRO A 191 9.99 -3.19 -19.03
CA PRO A 191 10.07 -1.74 -19.11
C PRO A 191 11.25 -1.17 -18.30
N GLU A 192 11.97 -0.26 -18.96
CA GLU A 192 13.10 0.54 -18.47
C GLU A 192 12.69 1.60 -17.44
N GLN A 193 13.63 1.95 -16.57
CA GLN A 193 13.44 2.84 -15.43
C GLN A 193 13.96 4.25 -15.70
N CYS A 194 13.17 5.23 -15.22
CA CYS A 194 13.52 6.54 -14.69
C CYS A 194 14.71 7.33 -15.28
N ARG A 195 14.37 8.44 -15.94
CA ARG A 195 15.22 9.64 -16.10
C ARG A 195 14.65 10.77 -15.24
#